data_AF-A0A7M7SUM7-F1
#
_entry.id   AF-A0A7M7SUM7-F1
#
_cell.length_a   1.000
_cell.length_b   1.000
_cell.length_c   1.000
_cell.angle_alpha   90.00
_cell.angle_beta   90.00
_cell.angle_gamma   90.00
#
_symmetry.space_group_name_H-M   'P 1'
#
loop_
_entity.id
_entity.type
_entity.pdbx_description
1 polymer ?
#
loop_
_entity_poly.entity_id
_entity_poly.type
_entity_poly.pdbx_seq_one_letter_code
_entity_poly.pdbx_strand_id
1 'polypeptide(L)'
;MMCHAHSKGVRIVMRGACSLETLFNESARTAWVEQTVQSAVGNFTDGFNIDFEQSLQKSQAHYLTDMVRQIKDAFKKALPYAQVTLDSPYSAECTFGRCYDYRAIGEIVDYIMIMAYDELVVDGRAMANAPLNKTTKGVDDFVKAGVPSSKLVLIVPWYGYDFPCSMLTESDVCLYKLSTQRQSAFGDIMKLLDNNSTTGRKWSEADQSPYFDYKVTYKNEKVVLFF
;
A
#
# COMPACT_ATOMS: atom_id res chain seq x y z
N MET A 1 -10.07 11.36 -20.34
CA MET A 1 -10.06 10.21 -19.41
C MET A 1 -11.36 10.17 -18.58
N MET A 2 -11.75 11.28 -17.95
CA MET A 2 -12.94 11.36 -17.08
C MET A 2 -14.24 10.84 -17.70
N CYS A 3 -14.70 11.45 -18.80
CA CYS A 3 -15.95 11.07 -19.46
C CYS A 3 -15.94 9.61 -19.93
N HIS A 4 -14.76 9.08 -20.31
CA HIS A 4 -14.65 7.69 -20.70
C HIS A 4 -14.88 6.75 -19.51
N ALA A 5 -14.24 7.01 -18.37
CA ALA A 5 -14.46 6.24 -17.14
C ALA A 5 -15.93 6.28 -16.70
N HIS A 6 -16.53 7.47 -16.67
CA HIS A 6 -17.94 7.64 -16.33
C HIS A 6 -18.88 6.93 -17.32
N SER A 7 -18.57 6.91 -18.62
CA SER A 7 -19.34 6.16 -19.62
C SER A 7 -19.33 4.64 -19.40
N LYS A 8 -18.40 4.15 -18.57
CA LYS A 8 -18.28 2.75 -18.15
C LYS A 8 -18.78 2.51 -16.72
N GLY A 9 -19.39 3.51 -16.08
CA GLY A 9 -19.85 3.41 -14.69
C GLY A 9 -18.74 3.39 -13.66
N VAL A 10 -17.52 3.82 -14.03
CA VAL A 10 -16.35 3.85 -13.15
C VAL A 10 -16.26 5.22 -12.48
N ARG A 11 -16.13 5.23 -11.15
CA ARG A 11 -15.82 6.43 -10.37
C ARG A 11 -14.33 6.75 -10.44
N ILE A 12 -14.01 8.03 -10.54
CA ILE A 12 -12.64 8.53 -10.51
C ILE A 12 -12.46 9.34 -9.23
N VAL A 13 -11.58 8.88 -8.36
CA VAL A 13 -11.22 9.58 -7.11
C VAL A 13 -9.86 10.25 -7.27
N MET A 14 -9.71 11.46 -6.73
CA MET A 14 -8.41 12.10 -6.63
C MET A 14 -7.59 11.42 -5.52
N ARG A 15 -6.26 11.42 -5.62
CA ARG A 15 -5.37 10.90 -4.57
C ARG A 15 -4.48 12.03 -4.05
N GLY A 16 -4.27 12.09 -2.74
CA GLY A 16 -3.26 12.98 -2.16
C GLY A 16 -3.26 13.01 -0.63
N ALA A 17 -2.33 13.80 -0.08
CA ALA A 17 -2.19 14.05 1.34
C ALA A 17 -1.52 15.40 1.58
N CYS A 18 -1.70 15.97 2.78
CA CYS A 18 -1.00 17.17 3.20
C CYS A 18 0.35 16.86 3.85
N SER A 19 1.20 17.88 4.03
CA SER A 19 2.44 17.75 4.80
C SER A 19 2.17 17.65 6.31
N LEU A 20 3.16 17.21 7.10
CA LEU A 20 3.09 17.25 8.57
C LEU A 20 2.91 18.67 9.11
N GLU A 21 3.58 19.65 8.51
CA GLU A 21 3.42 21.07 8.86
C GLU A 21 1.97 21.53 8.68
N THR A 22 1.37 21.17 7.55
CA THR A 22 -0.04 21.47 7.26
C THR A 22 -0.95 20.73 8.24
N LEU A 23 -0.64 19.46 8.54
CA LEU A 23 -1.45 18.63 9.43
C LEU A 23 -1.54 19.22 10.84
N PHE A 24 -0.42 19.71 11.39
CA PHE A 24 -0.36 20.25 12.75
C PHE A 24 -0.86 21.69 12.88
N ASN A 25 -1.01 22.41 11.76
CA ASN A 25 -1.56 23.77 11.74
C ASN A 25 -3.04 23.75 11.30
N GLU A 26 -3.95 24.06 12.21
CA GLU A 26 -5.40 23.99 11.94
C GLU A 26 -5.87 24.87 10.77
N SER A 27 -5.36 26.11 10.68
CA SER A 27 -5.72 27.02 9.58
C SER A 27 -5.18 26.51 8.24
N ALA A 28 -3.95 26.01 8.22
CA ALA A 28 -3.36 25.44 7.01
C ALA A 28 -4.09 24.16 6.58
N ARG A 29 -4.43 23.29 7.53
CA ARG A 29 -5.24 22.08 7.31
C ARG A 29 -6.59 22.42 6.70
N THR A 30 -7.29 23.40 7.25
CA THR A 30 -8.60 23.85 6.75
C THR A 30 -8.49 24.37 5.31
N ALA A 31 -7.50 25.25 5.04
CA ALA A 31 -7.28 25.79 3.70
C ALA A 31 -6.94 24.69 2.69
N TRP A 32 -6.14 23.70 3.07
CA TRP A 32 -5.80 22.57 2.21
C TRP A 32 -7.02 21.67 1.93
N VAL A 33 -7.88 21.43 2.91
CA VAL A 33 -9.15 20.69 2.72
C VAL A 33 -10.06 21.41 1.73
N GLU A 34 -10.22 22.73 1.87
CA GLU A 34 -11.04 23.55 0.96
C GLU A 34 -10.52 23.50 -0.48
N GLN A 35 -9.21 23.66 -0.66
CA GLN A 35 -8.57 23.57 -1.98
C GLN A 35 -8.73 22.18 -2.60
N THR A 36 -8.64 21.13 -1.78
CA THR A 36 -8.83 19.74 -2.23
C THR A 36 -10.24 19.51 -2.75
N VAL A 37 -11.26 19.98 -2.02
CA VAL A 37 -12.66 19.87 -2.43
C VAL A 37 -12.94 20.71 -3.68
N GLN A 38 -12.44 21.93 -3.75
CA GLN A 38 -12.56 22.78 -4.94
C GLN A 38 -11.95 22.12 -6.17
N SER A 39 -10.79 21.49 -6.01
CA SER A 39 -10.14 20.73 -7.08
C SER A 39 -10.97 19.53 -7.52
N ALA A 40 -11.58 18.80 -6.59
CA ALA A 40 -12.45 17.69 -6.91
C ALA A 40 -13.68 18.14 -7.70
N VAL A 41 -14.35 19.22 -7.26
CA VAL A 41 -15.49 19.81 -7.96
C VAL A 41 -15.09 20.28 -9.36
N GLY A 42 -13.99 21.03 -9.47
CA GLY A 42 -13.52 21.58 -10.75
C GLY A 42 -13.07 20.51 -11.76
N ASN A 43 -12.60 19.36 -11.28
CA ASN A 43 -12.19 18.23 -12.11
C ASN A 43 -13.29 17.15 -12.27
N PHE A 44 -14.48 17.38 -11.73
CA PHE A 44 -15.63 16.47 -11.80
C PHE A 44 -15.38 15.10 -11.15
N THR A 45 -14.52 15.02 -10.13
CA THR A 45 -14.17 13.75 -9.48
C THR A 45 -15.23 13.28 -8.51
N ASP A 46 -15.23 11.98 -8.26
CA ASP A 46 -16.22 11.25 -7.47
C ASP A 46 -15.75 11.03 -6.03
N GLY A 47 -14.67 11.70 -5.61
CA GLY A 47 -14.09 11.46 -4.29
C GLY A 47 -12.62 11.79 -4.13
N PHE A 48 -12.10 11.37 -3.00
CA PHE A 48 -10.73 11.59 -2.58
C PHE A 48 -10.18 10.41 -1.76
N ASN A 49 -9.01 9.92 -2.16
CA ASN A 49 -8.24 8.90 -1.47
C ASN A 49 -7.08 9.56 -0.73
N ILE A 50 -7.12 9.51 0.60
CA ILE A 50 -6.12 10.08 1.50
C ILE A 50 -4.93 9.13 1.55
N ASP A 51 -3.82 9.53 0.94
CA ASP A 51 -2.58 8.75 0.85
C ASP A 51 -1.52 9.34 1.80
N PHE A 52 -1.86 9.35 3.10
CA PHE A 52 -1.02 9.96 4.13
C PHE A 52 0.00 8.94 4.65
N GLU A 53 1.22 9.03 4.14
CA GLU A 53 2.29 8.05 4.37
C GLU A 53 3.37 8.48 5.38
N GLN A 54 3.09 9.53 6.17
CA GLN A 54 4.06 10.12 7.10
C GLN A 54 4.01 9.46 8.48
N SER A 55 5.16 9.24 9.10
CA SER A 55 5.20 8.73 10.48
C SER A 55 4.51 9.70 11.46
N LEU A 56 3.69 9.15 12.35
CA LEU A 56 3.04 9.88 13.44
C LEU A 56 3.12 9.05 14.71
N GLN A 57 3.49 9.71 15.81
CA GLN A 57 3.41 9.09 17.13
C GLN A 57 1.94 8.92 17.54
N LYS A 58 1.66 7.95 18.42
CA LYS A 58 0.30 7.71 18.92
C LYS A 58 -0.32 8.95 19.57
N SER A 59 0.48 9.79 20.24
CA SER A 59 0.04 11.07 20.82
C SER A 59 -0.41 12.10 19.76
N GLN A 60 0.04 11.97 18.51
CA GLN A 60 -0.25 12.86 17.39
C GLN A 60 -1.35 12.33 16.46
N ALA A 61 -1.84 11.09 16.68
CA ALA A 61 -2.82 10.42 15.82
C ALA A 61 -4.13 11.21 15.64
N HIS A 62 -4.51 12.00 16.65
CA HIS A 62 -5.71 12.81 16.63
C HIS A 62 -5.70 13.87 15.50
N TYR A 63 -4.54 14.44 15.16
CA TYR A 63 -4.44 15.42 14.06
C TYR A 63 -4.85 14.83 12.71
N LEU A 64 -4.43 13.59 12.42
CA LEU A 64 -4.84 12.89 11.22
C LEU A 64 -6.34 12.58 11.24
N THR A 65 -6.84 12.12 12.39
CA THR A 65 -8.27 11.85 12.57
C THR A 65 -9.12 13.10 12.31
N ASP A 66 -8.68 14.25 12.79
CA ASP A 66 -9.37 15.53 12.59
C ASP A 66 -9.30 15.99 11.12
N MET A 67 -8.17 15.81 10.45
CA MET A 67 -8.05 16.06 9.00
C MET A 67 -9.03 15.20 8.21
N VAL A 68 -9.07 13.90 8.49
CA VAL A 68 -9.95 12.94 7.82
C VAL A 68 -11.42 13.33 8.01
N ARG A 69 -11.79 13.77 9.23
CA ARG A 69 -13.15 14.29 9.51
C ARG A 69 -13.45 15.56 8.72
N GLN A 70 -12.53 16.53 8.71
CA GLN A 70 -12.71 17.78 7.94
C GLN A 70 -12.88 17.51 6.44
N ILE A 71 -12.06 16.62 5.85
CA ILE A 71 -12.22 16.19 4.46
C ILE A 71 -13.61 15.58 4.25
N LYS A 72 -13.99 14.58 5.06
CA LYS A 72 -15.25 13.85 4.87
C LYS A 72 -16.46 14.79 4.93
N ASP A 73 -16.47 15.70 5.90
CA ASP A 73 -17.55 16.68 6.06
C ASP A 73 -17.60 17.68 4.90
N ALA A 74 -16.45 18.18 4.46
CA ALA A 74 -16.37 19.12 3.34
C ALA A 74 -16.79 18.47 2.01
N PHE A 75 -16.35 17.24 1.73
CA PHE A 75 -16.81 16.47 0.58
C PHE A 75 -18.30 16.17 0.65
N LYS A 76 -18.82 15.73 1.81
CA LYS A 76 -20.26 15.46 1.98
C LYS A 76 -21.12 16.70 1.69
N LYS A 77 -20.62 17.89 2.03
CA LYS A 77 -21.32 19.16 1.77
C LYS A 77 -21.27 19.57 0.29
N ALA A 78 -20.11 19.45 -0.36
CA ALA A 78 -19.93 19.90 -1.74
C ALA A 78 -20.39 18.87 -2.78
N LEU A 79 -20.13 17.59 -2.52
CA LEU A 79 -20.35 16.44 -3.38
C LEU A 79 -20.94 15.28 -2.54
N PRO A 80 -22.26 15.27 -2.27
CA PRO A 80 -22.88 14.27 -1.37
C PRO A 80 -22.69 12.80 -1.78
N TYR A 81 -22.36 12.56 -3.05
CA TYR A 81 -22.08 11.23 -3.60
C TYR A 81 -20.60 10.82 -3.51
N ALA A 82 -19.72 11.73 -3.06
CA ALA A 82 -18.29 11.52 -3.07
C ALA A 82 -17.86 10.42 -2.11
N GLN A 83 -16.93 9.60 -2.58
CA GLN A 83 -16.26 8.59 -1.79
C GLN A 83 -14.98 9.17 -1.18
N VAL A 84 -14.78 8.98 0.12
CA VAL A 84 -13.56 9.35 0.83
C VAL A 84 -12.96 8.09 1.45
N THR A 85 -11.75 7.75 1.02
CA THR A 85 -11.01 6.57 1.46
C THR A 85 -9.66 6.98 2.04
N LEU A 86 -9.02 6.06 2.77
CA LEU A 86 -7.68 6.27 3.32
C LEU A 86 -6.82 5.04 3.06
N ASP A 87 -5.62 5.26 2.52
CA ASP A 87 -4.59 4.24 2.37
C ASP A 87 -3.90 4.00 3.71
N SER A 88 -3.71 2.73 4.06
CA SER A 88 -3.01 2.30 5.25
C SER A 88 -1.86 1.36 4.90
N PRO A 89 -0.79 1.28 5.71
CA PRO A 89 0.15 0.17 5.63
C PRO A 89 -0.55 -1.19 5.85
N TYR A 90 0.18 -2.28 5.61
CA TYR A 90 -0.33 -3.64 5.69
C TYR A 90 -0.86 -4.07 7.07
N SER A 91 -0.56 -3.34 8.15
CA SER A 91 -1.06 -3.62 9.50
C SER A 91 -1.39 -2.32 10.26
N ALA A 92 -2.34 -2.42 11.19
CA ALA A 92 -2.72 -1.34 12.11
C ALA A 92 -1.69 -1.07 13.21
N GLU A 93 -0.70 -1.96 13.41
CA GLU A 93 0.25 -1.95 14.52
C GLU A 93 1.43 -0.99 14.28
N CYS A 94 1.18 0.32 14.22
CA CYS A 94 2.22 1.36 14.12
C CYS A 94 3.26 1.12 13.00
N THR A 95 2.86 0.45 11.92
CA THR A 95 3.76 0.01 10.84
C THR A 95 4.44 1.21 10.20
N PHE A 96 5.76 1.15 9.99
CA PHE A 96 6.57 2.28 9.49
C PHE A 96 6.48 3.56 10.35
N GLY A 97 6.21 3.42 11.65
CA GLY A 97 6.02 4.55 12.55
C GLY A 97 4.69 5.29 12.31
N ARG A 98 3.73 4.66 11.61
CA ARG A 98 2.40 5.21 11.31
C ARG A 98 1.40 4.75 12.38
N CYS A 99 1.47 5.33 13.58
CA CYS A 99 0.58 4.99 14.69
C CYS A 99 -0.76 5.74 14.61
N TYR A 100 -1.56 5.47 13.58
CA TYR A 100 -2.84 6.17 13.36
C TYR A 100 -3.98 5.55 14.19
N ASP A 101 -5.03 6.34 14.47
CA ASP A 101 -6.25 5.85 15.12
C ASP A 101 -7.20 5.26 14.08
N TYR A 102 -6.92 4.02 13.65
CA TYR A 102 -7.72 3.35 12.62
C TYR A 102 -9.17 3.09 13.04
N ARG A 103 -9.45 2.99 14.34
CA ARG A 103 -10.83 2.89 14.83
C ARG A 103 -11.60 4.15 14.48
N ALA A 104 -11.10 5.30 14.93
CA ALA A 104 -11.77 6.58 14.70
C ALA A 104 -11.83 6.92 13.21
N ILE A 105 -10.73 6.67 12.46
CA ILE A 105 -10.69 6.86 11.01
C ILE A 105 -11.71 5.96 10.32
N GLY A 106 -11.78 4.67 10.70
CA GLY A 106 -12.71 3.69 10.14
C GLY A 106 -14.18 4.04 10.38
N GLU A 107 -14.51 4.79 11.44
CA GLU A 107 -15.86 5.33 11.64
C GLU A 107 -16.20 6.44 10.62
N ILE A 108 -15.20 7.22 10.18
CA ILE A 108 -15.36 8.40 9.32
C ILE A 108 -15.35 8.06 7.82
N VAL A 109 -14.35 7.31 7.36
CA VAL A 109 -14.14 7.03 5.92
C VAL A 109 -15.12 5.99 5.39
N ASP A 110 -15.28 5.95 4.06
CA ASP A 110 -16.08 4.91 3.41
C ASP A 110 -15.32 3.58 3.42
N TYR A 111 -14.02 3.61 3.11
CA TYR A 111 -13.13 2.45 3.16
C TYR A 111 -11.74 2.81 3.65
N ILE A 112 -11.12 1.85 4.35
CA ILE A 112 -9.68 1.81 4.58
C ILE A 112 -9.10 0.84 3.55
N MET A 113 -8.14 1.34 2.77
CA MET A 113 -7.47 0.62 1.71
C MET A 113 -6.15 0.07 2.29
N ILE A 114 -6.14 -1.21 2.66
CA ILE A 114 -4.97 -1.87 3.22
C ILE A 114 -3.98 -2.16 2.09
N MET A 115 -2.85 -1.47 2.09
CA MET A 115 -1.73 -1.71 1.18
C MET A 115 -0.96 -2.96 1.62
N ALA A 116 -1.49 -4.14 1.28
CA ALA A 116 -0.93 -5.44 1.63
C ALA A 116 0.19 -5.84 0.66
N TYR A 117 1.26 -5.06 0.71
CA TYR A 117 2.49 -5.23 -0.06
C TYR A 117 3.64 -4.51 0.65
N ASP A 118 4.85 -4.72 0.14
CA ASP A 118 6.11 -4.29 0.73
C ASP A 118 6.28 -4.80 2.17
N GLU A 119 5.78 -6.01 2.42
CA GLU A 119 5.78 -6.66 3.73
C GLU A 119 7.12 -7.37 4.04
N LEU A 120 8.22 -6.87 3.48
CA LEU A 120 9.54 -7.45 3.58
C LEU A 120 10.10 -7.34 5.02
N VAL A 121 10.91 -8.31 5.44
CA VAL A 121 11.67 -8.25 6.70
C VAL A 121 13.03 -7.61 6.45
N VAL A 122 13.48 -6.77 7.38
CA VAL A 122 14.80 -6.10 7.33
C VAL A 122 15.91 -7.06 7.83
N ASP A 123 15.82 -8.35 7.52
CA ASP A 123 16.81 -9.37 7.86
C ASP A 123 17.69 -9.77 6.66
N GLY A 124 17.43 -9.20 5.47
CA GLY A 124 18.19 -9.45 4.26
C GLY A 124 17.87 -10.80 3.61
N ARG A 125 16.76 -11.43 3.96
CA ARG A 125 16.29 -12.68 3.35
C ARG A 125 15.31 -12.40 2.22
N ALA A 126 15.56 -12.98 1.05
CA ALA A 126 14.61 -12.95 -0.06
C ALA A 126 13.30 -13.62 0.35
N MET A 127 12.17 -12.95 0.12
CA MET A 127 10.84 -13.42 0.52
C MET A 127 9.76 -12.78 -0.36
N ALA A 128 8.53 -13.29 -0.24
CA ALA A 128 7.40 -12.72 -0.96
C ALA A 128 7.11 -11.26 -0.59
N ASN A 129 6.60 -10.51 -1.57
CA ASN A 129 6.17 -9.12 -1.40
C ASN A 129 4.99 -8.99 -0.41
N ALA A 130 4.06 -9.94 -0.49
CA ALA A 130 2.87 -10.04 0.37
C ALA A 130 2.68 -11.49 0.87
N PRO A 131 3.48 -11.95 1.85
CA PRO A 131 3.36 -13.30 2.39
C PRO A 131 2.00 -13.50 3.07
N LEU A 132 1.31 -14.61 2.76
CA LEU A 132 -0.08 -14.83 3.21
C LEU A 132 -0.26 -14.68 4.72
N ASN A 133 0.70 -15.18 5.52
CA ASN A 133 0.62 -15.13 6.98
C ASN A 133 0.69 -13.70 7.53
N LYS A 134 1.53 -12.83 6.94
CA LYS A 134 1.68 -11.44 7.34
C LYS A 134 0.49 -10.61 6.87
N THR A 135 0.06 -10.77 5.63
CA THR A 135 -1.12 -10.09 5.10
C THR A 135 -2.36 -10.44 5.92
N THR A 136 -2.59 -11.73 6.22
CA THR A 136 -3.73 -12.17 7.04
C THR A 136 -3.67 -11.58 8.44
N LYS A 137 -2.50 -11.64 9.08
CA LYS A 137 -2.30 -11.00 10.39
C LYS A 137 -2.58 -9.50 10.34
N GLY A 138 -2.12 -8.82 9.29
CA GLY A 138 -2.34 -7.39 9.10
C GLY A 138 -3.82 -7.03 9.04
N VAL A 139 -4.61 -7.78 8.28
CA VAL A 139 -6.08 -7.65 8.25
C VAL A 139 -6.69 -7.88 9.63
N ASP A 140 -6.26 -8.93 10.35
CA ASP A 140 -6.72 -9.20 11.72
C ASP A 140 -6.41 -8.04 12.68
N ASP A 141 -5.27 -7.37 12.51
CA ASP A 141 -4.87 -6.23 13.35
C ASP A 141 -5.85 -5.05 13.17
N PHE A 142 -6.35 -4.79 11.95
CA PHE A 142 -7.40 -3.78 11.72
C PHE A 142 -8.74 -4.16 12.37
N VAL A 143 -9.13 -5.44 12.27
CA VAL A 143 -10.36 -5.93 12.90
C VAL A 143 -10.26 -5.81 14.42
N LYS A 144 -9.11 -6.18 15.01
CA LYS A 144 -8.84 -6.03 16.46
C LYS A 144 -8.80 -4.57 16.90
N ALA A 145 -8.33 -3.66 16.05
CA ALA A 145 -8.39 -2.22 16.29
C ALA A 145 -9.83 -1.68 16.31
N GLY A 146 -10.81 -2.46 15.83
CA GLY A 146 -12.23 -2.11 15.85
C GLY A 146 -12.76 -1.55 14.53
N VAL A 147 -12.03 -1.71 13.43
CA VAL A 147 -12.53 -1.33 12.09
C VAL A 147 -13.56 -2.35 11.62
N PRO A 148 -14.75 -1.93 11.16
CA PRO A 148 -15.70 -2.84 10.56
C PRO A 148 -15.12 -3.52 9.32
N SER A 149 -15.14 -4.85 9.25
CA SER A 149 -14.58 -5.61 8.12
C SER A 149 -15.19 -5.22 6.78
N SER A 150 -16.45 -4.77 6.75
CA SER A 150 -17.13 -4.27 5.54
C SER A 150 -16.54 -2.96 4.98
N LYS A 151 -15.69 -2.27 5.75
CA LYS A 151 -14.97 -1.07 5.32
C LYS A 151 -13.52 -1.35 4.93
N LEU A 152 -13.04 -2.58 5.06
CA LEU A 152 -11.67 -2.94 4.69
C LEU A 152 -11.63 -3.38 3.23
N VAL A 153 -10.70 -2.80 2.47
CA VAL A 153 -10.39 -3.20 1.10
C VAL A 153 -8.93 -3.58 1.05
N LEU A 154 -8.64 -4.82 0.63
CA LEU A 154 -7.28 -5.32 0.52
C LEU A 154 -6.70 -4.98 -0.86
N ILE A 155 -5.61 -4.21 -0.91
CA ILE A 155 -4.86 -3.93 -2.13
C ILE A 155 -3.70 -4.93 -2.23
N VAL A 156 -3.64 -5.66 -3.34
CA VAL A 156 -2.62 -6.71 -3.59
C VAL A 156 -1.64 -6.28 -4.69
N PRO A 157 -0.36 -6.67 -4.60
CA PRO A 157 0.65 -6.22 -5.53
C PRO A 157 0.55 -6.96 -6.88
N TRP A 158 0.64 -6.20 -7.97
CA TRP A 158 0.86 -6.71 -9.33
C TRP A 158 2.34 -6.65 -9.72
N TYR A 159 3.21 -6.78 -8.72
CA TYR A 159 4.66 -6.71 -8.86
C TYR A 159 5.34 -7.57 -7.80
N GLY A 160 6.55 -7.98 -8.13
CA GLY A 160 7.43 -8.78 -7.28
C GLY A 160 8.75 -8.07 -7.04
N TYR A 161 9.64 -8.77 -6.32
CA TYR A 161 11.00 -8.30 -6.07
C TYR A 161 12.03 -9.31 -6.58
N ASP A 162 13.01 -8.78 -7.29
CA ASP A 162 14.25 -9.42 -7.65
C ASP A 162 15.26 -9.24 -6.52
N PHE A 163 15.79 -10.35 -6.02
CA PHE A 163 16.82 -10.37 -4.98
C PHE A 163 18.13 -10.90 -5.57
N PRO A 164 19.09 -10.02 -5.92
CA PRO A 164 20.45 -10.43 -6.26
C PRO A 164 21.09 -11.21 -5.11
N CYS A 165 21.34 -12.48 -5.35
CA CYS A 165 21.72 -13.40 -4.30
C CYS A 165 23.20 -13.27 -3.97
N SER A 166 23.50 -12.83 -2.76
CA SER A 166 24.88 -12.70 -2.26
C SER A 166 25.38 -13.99 -1.64
N MET A 167 24.51 -14.74 -0.96
CA MET A 167 24.81 -16.03 -0.35
C MET A 167 23.54 -16.90 -0.37
N LEU A 168 23.70 -18.19 -0.66
CA LEU A 168 22.67 -19.19 -0.42
C LEU A 168 23.00 -19.93 0.88
N THR A 169 22.01 -20.08 1.75
CA THR A 169 22.14 -20.94 2.93
C THR A 169 22.03 -22.41 2.53
N GLU A 170 22.39 -23.32 3.44
CA GLU A 170 22.23 -24.77 3.25
C GLU A 170 20.76 -25.18 3.01
N SER A 171 19.81 -24.36 3.46
CA SER A 171 18.37 -24.54 3.28
C SER A 171 17.81 -23.82 2.04
N ASP A 172 18.65 -23.53 1.04
CA ASP A 172 18.31 -22.82 -0.22
C ASP A 172 17.61 -21.46 -0.02
N VAL A 173 17.94 -20.77 1.09
CA VAL A 173 17.45 -19.42 1.34
C VAL A 173 18.44 -18.42 0.77
N CYS A 174 17.95 -17.53 -0.07
CA CYS A 174 18.76 -16.47 -0.64
C CYS A 174 18.88 -15.27 0.30
N LEU A 175 20.13 -14.93 0.65
CA LEU A 175 20.45 -13.71 1.36
C LEU A 175 20.95 -12.65 0.39
N TYR A 176 20.43 -11.44 0.54
CA TYR A 176 20.71 -10.29 -0.32
C TYR A 176 21.08 -9.07 0.51
N LYS A 177 21.68 -8.07 -0.15
CA LYS A 177 21.91 -6.76 0.46
C LYS A 177 20.64 -5.93 0.28
N LEU A 178 20.08 -5.37 1.36
CA LEU A 178 18.81 -4.64 1.31
C LEU A 178 18.75 -3.56 0.19
N SER A 179 19.87 -2.90 -0.10
CA SER A 179 19.97 -1.88 -1.15
C SER A 179 19.99 -2.40 -2.59
N THR A 180 19.99 -3.73 -2.80
CA THR A 180 20.11 -4.33 -4.14
C THR A 180 18.81 -4.96 -4.65
N GLN A 181 17.74 -4.98 -3.86
CA GLN A 181 16.44 -5.45 -4.35
C GLN A 181 15.91 -4.55 -5.46
N ARG A 182 15.19 -5.13 -6.43
CA ARG A 182 14.57 -4.36 -7.53
C ARG A 182 13.15 -4.81 -7.72
N GLN A 183 12.25 -3.86 -7.92
CA GLN A 183 10.85 -4.14 -8.23
C GLN A 183 10.72 -4.59 -9.69
N SER A 184 9.92 -5.62 -9.92
CA SER A 184 9.61 -6.14 -11.25
C SER A 184 8.10 -6.22 -11.44
N ALA A 185 7.57 -5.66 -12.53
CA ALA A 185 6.14 -5.73 -12.84
C ALA A 185 5.75 -7.15 -13.26
N PHE A 186 4.53 -7.59 -12.93
CA PHE A 186 4.06 -8.96 -13.21
C PHE A 186 4.24 -9.38 -14.69
N GLY A 187 4.00 -8.47 -15.64
CA GLY A 187 4.20 -8.75 -17.06
C GLY A 187 5.65 -9.08 -17.44
N ASP A 188 6.63 -8.45 -16.80
CA ASP A 188 8.05 -8.72 -17.05
C ASP A 188 8.53 -9.95 -16.28
N ILE A 189 7.97 -10.18 -15.10
CA ILE A 189 8.17 -11.40 -14.31
C ILE A 189 7.80 -12.63 -15.13
N MET A 190 6.63 -12.62 -15.79
CA MET A 190 6.19 -13.75 -16.61
C MET A 190 7.13 -13.99 -17.80
N LYS A 191 7.63 -12.93 -18.44
CA LYS A 191 8.62 -13.08 -19.53
C LYS A 191 9.94 -13.67 -19.02
N LEU A 192 10.41 -13.24 -17.85
CA LEU A 192 11.61 -13.77 -17.22
C LEU A 192 11.43 -15.24 -16.82
N LEU A 193 10.26 -15.59 -16.31
CA LEU A 193 9.93 -16.97 -15.97
C LEU A 193 10.03 -17.88 -17.20
N ASP A 194 9.45 -17.47 -18.33
CA ASP A 194 9.38 -18.29 -19.54
C ASP A 194 10.74 -18.39 -20.26
N ASN A 195 11.52 -17.31 -20.29
CA ASN A 195 12.70 -17.21 -21.15
C ASN A 195 14.05 -17.32 -20.40
N ASN A 196 14.07 -17.00 -19.10
CA ASN A 196 15.32 -16.83 -18.34
C ASN A 196 15.40 -17.68 -17.06
N SER A 197 14.29 -18.26 -16.60
CA SER A 197 14.28 -19.06 -15.38
C SER A 197 15.19 -20.28 -15.51
N THR A 198 16.00 -20.52 -14.48
CA THR A 198 16.85 -21.71 -14.37
C THR A 198 16.20 -22.83 -13.57
N THR A 199 15.05 -22.57 -12.95
CA THR A 199 14.37 -23.51 -12.04
C THR A 199 12.93 -23.80 -12.42
N GLY A 200 12.37 -23.08 -13.41
CA GLY A 200 10.92 -23.01 -13.58
C GLY A 200 10.26 -22.32 -12.39
N ARG A 201 8.93 -22.42 -12.29
CA ARG A 201 8.17 -21.88 -11.16
C ARG A 201 8.34 -22.79 -9.95
N LYS A 202 8.76 -22.23 -8.83
CA LYS A 202 8.78 -22.85 -7.49
C LYS A 202 7.69 -22.24 -6.61
N TRP A 203 7.42 -22.90 -5.48
CA TRP A 203 6.45 -22.47 -4.48
C TRP A 203 7.11 -22.35 -3.11
N SER A 204 6.96 -21.21 -2.45
CA SER A 204 7.43 -20.99 -1.08
C SER A 204 6.31 -21.39 -0.12
N GLU A 205 6.48 -22.50 0.61
CA GLU A 205 5.49 -22.90 1.64
C GLU A 205 5.42 -21.91 2.80
N ALA A 206 6.54 -21.26 3.14
CA ALA A 206 6.60 -20.30 4.22
C ALA A 206 5.81 -19.01 3.91
N ASP A 207 5.87 -18.55 2.65
CA ASP A 207 5.21 -17.31 2.24
C ASP A 207 3.87 -17.55 1.54
N GLN A 208 3.60 -18.79 1.11
CA GLN A 208 2.49 -19.18 0.23
C GLN A 208 2.48 -18.35 -1.06
N SER A 209 3.64 -18.26 -1.72
CA SER A 209 3.82 -17.46 -2.93
C SER A 209 4.78 -18.12 -3.92
N PRO A 210 4.58 -17.92 -5.23
CA PRO A 210 5.49 -18.42 -6.24
C PRO A 210 6.80 -17.63 -6.27
N TYR A 211 7.85 -18.31 -6.69
CA TYR A 211 9.16 -17.70 -6.93
C TYR A 211 9.94 -18.50 -7.97
N PHE A 212 11.01 -17.92 -8.50
CA PHE A 212 11.95 -18.67 -9.34
C PHE A 212 13.35 -18.06 -9.27
N ASP A 213 14.33 -18.87 -9.65
CA ASP A 213 15.71 -18.43 -9.79
C ASP A 213 16.00 -18.17 -11.27
N TYR A 214 16.78 -17.14 -11.55
CA TYR A 214 17.37 -16.90 -12.88
C TYR A 214 18.80 -16.39 -12.74
N LYS A 215 19.57 -16.44 -13.84
CA LYS A 215 20.94 -15.91 -13.88
C LYS A 215 21.03 -14.70 -14.81
N VAL A 216 21.70 -13.66 -14.36
CA VAL A 216 22.05 -12.50 -15.19
C VAL A 216 23.39 -12.80 -15.88
N THR A 217 23.33 -13.19 -17.15
CA THR A 217 24.47 -13.79 -17.91
C THR A 217 25.74 -12.93 -17.91
N TYR A 218 25.62 -11.61 -18.01
CA TYR A 218 26.77 -10.69 -18.07
C TYR A 218 27.40 -10.38 -16.69
N LYS A 219 26.72 -10.72 -15.59
CA LYS A 219 27.24 -10.54 -14.21
C LYS A 219 27.57 -11.86 -13.52
N ASN A 220 27.21 -12.99 -14.12
CA ASN A 220 27.19 -14.30 -13.45
C ASN A 220 26.48 -14.26 -12.07
N GLU A 221 25.43 -13.44 -11.98
CA GLU A 221 24.70 -13.16 -10.74
C GLU A 221 23.44 -14.04 -10.69
N LYS A 222 23.28 -14.82 -9.61
CA LYS A 222 22.04 -15.54 -9.32
C LYS A 222 21.04 -14.55 -8.73
N VAL A 223 19.81 -14.56 -9.23
CA VAL A 223 18.71 -13.73 -8.71
C VAL A 223 17.57 -14.65 -8.35
N VAL A 224 16.95 -14.39 -7.20
CA VAL A 224 15.70 -15.03 -6.77
C VAL A 224 14.58 -14.01 -6.89
N LEU A 225 13.50 -14.36 -7.57
CA LEU A 225 12.37 -13.48 -7.82
C LEU A 225 11.10 -14.06 -7.20
N PHE A 226 10.47 -13.31 -6.29
CA PHE A 226 9.15 -13.62 -5.73
C PHE A 226 8.06 -12.76 -6.36
N PHE A 227 6.87 -13.34 -6.62
CA PHE A 227 5.77 -12.67 -7.31
C PHE A 227 4.40 -13.27 -7.00
#